data_AF-A0A2V6W876-F1
#
_entry.id   AF-A0A2V6W876-F1
#
_cell.length_a   1.000
_cell.length_b   1.000
_cell.length_c   1.000
_cell.angle_alpha   90.00
_cell.angle_beta   90.00
_cell.angle_gamma   90.00
#
_symmetry.space_group_name_H-M   'P 1'
#
loop_
_entity.id
_entity.type
_entity.pdbx_description
1 polymer ?
#
loop_
_entity_poly.entity_id
_entity_poly.type
_entity_poly.pdbx_seq_one_letter_code
_entity_poly.pdbx_strand_id
1 'polypeptide(L)'
;RRDKAAPKLHLVGHSFGGRIIVNGMRNFIRLGTPAHDLLRRVDRLNMVLLNAAVGPEDFKPVEAVALRAPADARERGELLSTVQRSPGKVPAATTTRIYAGYTFNVYSEHDMANRWLFPLASVVTDDEARCGIGACAVEEYETINVTPTGHLAAPPNPAELAPGRAAAWNVNANQVIFDHSDIYKGRVATLLFELTLQR
;
A
#
# COMPACT_ATOMS: atom_id res chain seq x y z
N ARG A 1 -30.45 -12.35 5.28
CA ARG A 1 -29.13 -12.79 5.79
C ARG A 1 -28.39 -11.52 6.16
N ARG A 2 -28.00 -11.33 7.44
CA ARG A 2 -27.31 -10.12 7.93
C ARG A 2 -26.15 -9.72 7.00
N ASP A 3 -26.09 -8.44 6.67
CA ASP A 3 -24.98 -7.77 6.00
C ASP A 3 -23.68 -8.11 6.71
N LYS A 4 -22.97 -9.14 6.25
CA LYS A 4 -21.59 -9.36 6.67
C LYS A 4 -20.78 -8.25 6.00
N ALA A 5 -20.24 -7.34 6.80
CA ALA A 5 -19.27 -6.36 6.33
C ALA A 5 -18.23 -7.07 5.45
N ALA A 6 -18.01 -6.54 4.25
CA ALA A 6 -17.07 -7.14 3.32
C ALA A 6 -15.65 -7.16 3.95
N PRO A 7 -14.86 -8.22 3.71
CA PRO A 7 -13.53 -8.36 4.30
C PRO A 7 -12.61 -7.20 3.93
N LYS A 8 -11.67 -6.86 4.82
CA LYS A 8 -10.57 -5.94 4.54
C LYS A 8 -9.35 -6.74 4.10
N LEU A 9 -8.63 -6.26 3.09
CA LEU A 9 -7.36 -6.84 2.66
C LEU A 9 -6.20 -5.95 3.11
N HIS A 10 -5.24 -6.55 3.81
CA HIS A 10 -4.03 -5.88 4.28
C HIS A 10 -2.82 -6.54 3.62
N LEU A 11 -2.05 -5.75 2.89
CA LEU A 11 -0.79 -6.16 2.27
C LEU A 11 0.35 -5.55 3.07
N VAL A 12 1.13 -6.38 3.74
CA VAL A 12 2.27 -5.94 4.56
C VAL A 12 3.55 -6.40 3.89
N GLY A 13 4.42 -5.46 3.53
CA GLY A 13 5.68 -5.74 2.84
C GLY A 13 6.84 -5.14 3.60
N HIS A 14 7.83 -5.99 3.92
CA HIS A 14 9.08 -5.58 4.52
C HIS A 14 10.21 -5.56 3.51
N SER A 15 11.12 -4.58 3.57
CA SER A 15 12.31 -4.53 2.72
C SER A 15 11.96 -4.67 1.23
N PHE A 16 12.62 -5.57 0.52
CA PHE A 16 12.28 -5.94 -0.86
C PHE A 16 10.85 -6.46 -1.03
N GLY A 17 10.24 -7.05 0.01
CA GLY A 17 8.83 -7.43 0.00
C GLY A 17 7.89 -6.23 -0.20
N GLY A 18 8.25 -5.05 0.31
CA GLY A 18 7.52 -3.81 0.02
C GLY A 18 7.56 -3.46 -1.47
N ARG A 19 8.73 -3.59 -2.12
CA ARG A 19 8.88 -3.40 -3.57
C ARG A 19 8.05 -4.38 -4.38
N ILE A 20 8.02 -5.64 -3.97
CA ILE A 20 7.16 -6.67 -4.59
C ILE A 20 5.69 -6.28 -4.48
N ILE A 21 5.24 -5.76 -3.34
CA ILE A 21 3.84 -5.33 -3.17
C ILE A 21 3.54 -4.09 -4.02
N VAL A 22 4.40 -3.07 -4.02
CA VAL A 22 4.20 -1.85 -4.81
C VAL A 22 4.17 -2.16 -6.31
N ASN A 23 5.17 -2.90 -6.80
CA ASN A 23 5.20 -3.37 -8.19
C ASN A 23 4.05 -4.32 -8.49
N GLY A 24 3.72 -5.18 -7.52
CA GLY A 24 2.56 -6.04 -7.50
C GLY A 24 1.33 -5.21 -7.79
N MET A 25 0.99 -4.23 -6.96
CA MET A 25 -0.18 -3.35 -7.05
C MET A 25 -0.23 -2.53 -8.34
N ARG A 26 0.91 -1.98 -8.79
CA ARG A 26 1.01 -1.30 -10.09
C ARG A 26 0.66 -2.21 -11.26
N ASN A 27 1.11 -3.46 -11.20
CA ASN A 27 0.83 -4.47 -12.22
C ASN A 27 -0.45 -5.27 -11.95
N PHE A 28 -1.00 -5.26 -10.73
CA PHE A 28 -2.19 -6.00 -10.28
C PHE A 28 -3.43 -5.36 -10.87
N ILE A 29 -3.37 -4.06 -11.18
CA ILE A 29 -4.35 -3.33 -11.99
C ILE A 29 -4.10 -3.61 -13.49
N ARG A 30 -3.58 -4.78 -13.85
CA ARG A 30 -3.77 -5.35 -15.20
C ARG A 30 -5.03 -6.22 -15.15
N LEU A 31 -6.10 -5.67 -15.70
CA LEU A 31 -7.45 -6.21 -15.55
C LEU A 31 -7.58 -7.63 -16.14
N GLY A 32 -8.34 -8.48 -15.44
CA GLY A 32 -8.61 -9.88 -15.85
C GLY A 32 -7.87 -10.98 -15.11
N THR A 33 -6.96 -10.61 -14.22
CA THR A 33 -6.31 -11.54 -13.29
C THR A 33 -7.26 -11.90 -12.12
N PRO A 34 -7.06 -13.05 -11.44
CA PRO A 34 -7.82 -13.43 -10.23
C PRO A 34 -7.84 -12.36 -9.14
N ALA A 35 -6.86 -11.47 -9.14
CA ALA A 35 -6.79 -10.25 -8.35
C ALA A 35 -8.09 -9.42 -8.38
N HIS A 36 -8.72 -9.27 -9.55
CA HIS A 36 -9.91 -8.44 -9.71
C HIS A 36 -11.15 -9.05 -9.06
N ASP A 37 -11.25 -10.39 -9.07
CA ASP A 37 -12.30 -11.11 -8.35
C ASP A 37 -12.11 -11.00 -6.84
N LEU A 38 -10.86 -11.00 -6.37
CA LEU A 38 -10.53 -10.75 -4.97
C LEU A 38 -10.89 -9.31 -4.57
N LEU A 39 -10.47 -8.31 -5.35
CA LEU A 39 -10.78 -6.91 -5.07
C LEU A 39 -12.29 -6.66 -5.03
N ARG A 40 -13.08 -7.31 -5.89
CA ARG A 40 -14.55 -7.25 -5.87
C ARG A 40 -15.20 -7.69 -4.56
N ARG A 41 -14.50 -8.50 -3.76
CA ARG A 41 -15.02 -9.09 -2.52
C ARG A 41 -14.52 -8.36 -1.27
N VAL A 42 -13.58 -7.44 -1.39
CA VAL A 42 -13.05 -6.70 -0.24
C VAL A 42 -13.67 -5.32 -0.18
N ASP A 43 -13.85 -4.77 1.01
CA ASP A 43 -14.35 -3.40 1.17
C ASP A 43 -13.23 -2.37 1.07
N ARG A 44 -12.03 -2.77 1.48
CA ARG A 44 -10.86 -1.91 1.58
C ARG A 44 -9.57 -2.69 1.36
N LEU A 45 -8.59 -2.00 0.80
CA LEU A 45 -7.22 -2.45 0.65
C LEU A 45 -6.28 -1.50 1.41
N ASN A 46 -5.53 -2.02 2.37
CA ASN A 46 -4.48 -1.26 3.04
C ASN A 46 -3.12 -1.85 2.66
N MET A 47 -2.17 -0.99 2.35
CA MET A 47 -0.78 -1.35 2.09
C MET A 47 0.09 -0.78 3.22
N VAL A 48 0.83 -1.66 3.89
CA VAL A 48 1.79 -1.27 4.94
C VAL A 48 3.18 -1.63 4.43
N LEU A 49 3.97 -0.59 4.18
CA LEU A 49 5.36 -0.70 3.75
C LEU A 49 6.23 -0.49 4.98
N LEU A 50 6.75 -1.60 5.50
CA LEU A 50 7.54 -1.63 6.73
C LEU A 50 9.01 -1.66 6.36
N ASN A 51 9.78 -0.60 6.63
CA ASN A 51 11.20 -0.59 6.28
C ASN A 51 11.40 -1.07 4.82
N ALA A 52 10.68 -0.50 3.86
CA ALA A 52 10.66 -1.00 2.49
C ALA A 52 11.83 -0.46 1.65
N ALA A 53 12.26 -1.26 0.68
CA ALA A 53 13.30 -0.89 -0.28
C ALA A 53 12.64 -0.36 -1.56
N VAL A 54 11.98 0.81 -1.46
CA VAL A 54 11.19 1.41 -2.55
C VAL A 54 11.49 2.91 -2.63
N GLY A 55 11.63 3.46 -3.83
CA GLY A 55 11.86 4.90 -4.02
C GLY A 55 10.62 5.74 -3.65
N PRO A 56 10.79 6.94 -3.07
CA PRO A 56 9.68 7.78 -2.60
C PRO A 56 8.68 8.17 -3.69
N GLU A 57 9.11 8.27 -4.95
CA GLU A 57 8.29 8.52 -6.14
C GLU A 57 7.20 7.44 -6.35
N ASP A 58 7.42 6.28 -5.76
CA ASP A 58 6.51 5.15 -5.82
C ASP A 58 5.53 5.08 -4.65
N PHE A 59 5.69 5.96 -3.65
CA PHE A 59 4.78 6.09 -2.52
C PHE A 59 3.53 6.87 -2.94
N LYS A 60 2.44 6.15 -3.22
CA LYS A 60 1.15 6.73 -3.57
C LYS A 60 0.02 6.05 -2.81
N PRO A 61 -1.08 6.76 -2.55
CA PRO A 61 -2.31 6.13 -2.11
C PRO A 61 -2.71 4.98 -3.03
N VAL A 62 -3.21 3.89 -2.46
CA VAL A 62 -3.69 2.77 -3.27
C VAL A 62 -5.03 3.14 -3.89
N GLU A 63 -5.03 3.35 -5.21
CA GLU A 63 -6.23 3.43 -6.01
C GLU A 63 -6.27 2.23 -6.96
N ALA A 64 -7.27 1.38 -6.80
CA ALA A 64 -7.52 0.27 -7.71
C ALA A 64 -8.94 0.37 -8.27
N VAL A 65 -9.14 -0.11 -9.48
CA VAL A 65 -10.45 -0.05 -10.13
C VAL A 65 -10.90 -1.46 -10.47
N ALA A 66 -12.05 -1.90 -9.95
CA ALA A 66 -12.65 -3.15 -10.43
C ALA A 66 -13.46 -2.92 -11.71
N LEU A 67 -13.26 -3.80 -12.69
CA LEU A 67 -14.22 -3.93 -13.78
C LEU A 67 -15.59 -4.31 -13.25
N ARG A 68 -16.61 -3.82 -13.95
CA ARG A 68 -17.95 -4.36 -13.79
C ARG A 68 -17.96 -5.85 -14.05
N ALA A 69 -18.89 -6.55 -13.39
CA ALA A 69 -19.12 -7.95 -13.69
C ALA A 69 -19.53 -8.09 -15.16
N PRO A 70 -18.85 -8.93 -15.96
CA PRO A 70 -19.28 -9.22 -17.31
C PRO A 70 -20.58 -10.05 -17.26
N ALA A 71 -21.49 -9.79 -18.18
CA ALA A 71 -22.71 -10.56 -18.39
C ALA A 71 -22.39 -11.96 -18.93
N ASP A 72 -21.34 -12.10 -19.75
CA ASP A 72 -20.92 -13.36 -20.34
C ASP A 72 -19.40 -13.44 -20.62
N ALA A 73 -18.94 -14.58 -21.12
CA ALA A 73 -17.53 -14.82 -21.41
C ALA A 73 -16.98 -13.98 -22.58
N ARG A 74 -17.83 -13.58 -23.53
CA ARG A 74 -17.44 -12.77 -24.68
C ARG A 74 -17.21 -11.33 -24.24
N GLU A 75 -18.15 -10.77 -23.49
CA GLU A 75 -18.02 -9.44 -22.89
C GLU A 75 -16.84 -9.38 -21.92
N ARG A 76 -16.59 -10.47 -21.17
CA ARG A 76 -15.36 -10.59 -20.38
C ARG A 76 -14.13 -10.38 -21.28
N GLY A 77 -14.00 -11.11 -22.38
CA GLY A 77 -12.87 -10.98 -23.31
C GLY A 77 -12.70 -9.56 -23.85
N GLU A 78 -13.80 -8.89 -24.21
CA GLU A 78 -13.80 -7.51 -24.68
C GLU A 78 -13.31 -6.54 -23.60
N LEU A 79 -13.85 -6.63 -22.37
CA LEU A 79 -13.42 -5.82 -21.22
C LEU A 79 -11.92 -6.01 -20.91
N LEU A 80 -11.41 -7.25 -20.98
CA LEU A 80 -9.99 -7.52 -20.76
C LEU A 80 -9.12 -6.88 -21.83
N SER A 81 -9.54 -6.97 -23.09
CA SER A 81 -8.81 -6.42 -24.22
C SER A 81 -8.73 -4.88 -24.17
N THR A 82 -9.81 -4.20 -23.78
CA THR A 82 -9.85 -2.73 -23.64
C THR A 82 -8.83 -2.24 -22.62
N VAL A 83 -8.67 -2.99 -21.54
CA VAL A 83 -7.74 -2.64 -20.49
C VAL A 83 -6.30 -2.84 -20.92
N GLN A 84 -6.00 -4.00 -21.52
CA GLN A 84 -4.64 -4.32 -21.93
C GLN A 84 -4.10 -3.27 -22.93
N ARG A 85 -4.99 -2.67 -23.73
CA ARG A 85 -4.66 -1.59 -24.66
C ARG A 85 -4.46 -0.22 -23.99
N SER A 86 -5.06 0.02 -22.82
CA SER A 86 -5.07 1.33 -22.15
C SER A 86 -4.85 1.22 -20.64
N PRO A 87 -3.65 0.81 -20.17
CA PRO A 87 -3.33 0.81 -18.74
C PRO A 87 -3.46 2.22 -18.17
N GLY A 88 -4.29 2.40 -17.13
CA GLY A 88 -4.51 3.70 -16.47
C GLY A 88 -5.54 4.63 -17.14
N LYS A 89 -6.15 4.25 -18.27
CA LYS A 89 -7.23 5.00 -18.93
C LYS A 89 -8.41 4.08 -19.25
N VAL A 90 -9.01 3.52 -18.20
CA VAL A 90 -10.17 2.64 -18.32
C VAL A 90 -11.44 3.48 -18.22
N PRO A 91 -12.34 3.47 -19.22
CA PRO A 91 -13.57 4.24 -19.19
C PRO A 91 -14.43 3.96 -17.94
N ALA A 92 -15.14 4.96 -17.41
CA ALA A 92 -16.03 4.77 -16.26
C ALA A 92 -17.12 3.71 -16.52
N ALA A 93 -17.54 3.52 -17.78
CA ALA A 93 -18.55 2.54 -18.17
C ALA A 93 -18.08 1.07 -18.06
N THR A 94 -16.77 0.82 -18.00
CA THR A 94 -16.19 -0.51 -17.83
C THR A 94 -15.85 -0.82 -16.37
N THR A 95 -16.05 0.13 -15.45
CA THR A 95 -15.62 0.02 -14.05
C THR A 95 -16.82 0.10 -13.10
N THR A 96 -16.77 -0.63 -12.00
CA THR A 96 -17.84 -0.65 -10.98
C THR A 96 -17.49 0.07 -9.70
N ARG A 97 -16.22 0.04 -9.29
CA ARG A 97 -15.81 0.59 -7.99
C ARG A 97 -14.34 0.99 -8.03
N ILE A 98 -14.06 2.21 -7.59
CA ILE A 98 -12.71 2.63 -7.21
C ILE A 98 -12.51 2.13 -5.78
N TYR A 99 -11.63 1.16 -5.62
CA TYR A 99 -11.06 0.78 -4.32
C TYR A 99 -10.02 1.81 -3.98
N ALA A 100 -10.41 2.66 -3.05
CA ALA A 100 -9.55 3.64 -2.46
C ALA A 100 -9.06 3.07 -1.13
N GLY A 101 -7.75 3.02 -0.98
CA GLY A 101 -7.05 2.33 0.08
C GLY A 101 -6.03 3.21 0.78
N TYR A 102 -5.52 2.73 1.91
CA TYR A 102 -4.52 3.47 2.68
C TYR A 102 -3.14 2.90 2.47
N THR A 103 -2.17 3.78 2.22
CA THR A 103 -0.76 3.42 2.18
C THR A 103 -0.04 3.97 3.41
N PHE A 104 0.63 3.11 4.16
CA PHE A 104 1.42 3.49 5.31
C PHE A 104 2.89 3.22 5.03
N ASN A 105 3.73 4.27 5.07
CA ASN A 105 5.17 4.16 5.12
C ASN A 105 5.59 4.05 6.58
N VAL A 106 5.78 2.84 7.10
CA VAL A 106 6.35 2.63 8.42
C VAL A 106 7.86 2.68 8.29
N TYR A 107 8.44 3.79 8.76
CA TYR A 107 9.86 4.06 8.61
C TYR A 107 10.59 4.15 9.94
N SER A 108 11.88 3.84 9.91
CA SER A 108 12.81 4.16 10.99
C SER A 108 14.12 4.70 10.44
N GLU A 109 14.57 5.84 10.96
CA GLU A 109 15.87 6.42 10.63
C GLU A 109 17.05 5.60 11.13
N HIS A 110 16.78 4.63 12.01
CA HIS A 110 17.74 3.64 12.48
C HIS A 110 17.95 2.48 11.50
N ASP A 111 17.08 2.34 10.48
CA ASP A 111 17.24 1.35 9.43
C ASP A 111 18.37 1.74 8.45
N MET A 112 19.60 1.38 8.82
CA MET A 112 20.77 1.66 8.00
C MET A 112 20.76 0.94 6.66
N ALA A 113 20.09 -0.21 6.55
CA ALA A 113 20.05 -0.98 5.31
C ALA A 113 19.31 -0.19 4.23
N ASN A 114 18.10 0.28 4.50
CA ASN A 114 17.36 1.10 3.54
C ASN A 114 17.87 2.54 3.43
N ARG A 115 18.59 3.03 4.44
CA ARG A 115 19.20 4.37 4.39
C ARG A 115 20.43 4.43 3.49
N TRP A 116 21.24 3.37 3.45
CA TRP A 116 22.54 3.37 2.76
C TRP A 116 22.64 2.35 1.63
N LEU A 117 22.16 1.12 1.82
CA LEU A 117 22.26 0.09 0.79
C LEU A 117 21.28 0.34 -0.35
N PHE A 118 20.11 0.95 -0.08
CA PHE A 118 19.15 1.29 -1.13
C PHE A 118 19.70 2.36 -2.11
N PRO A 119 20.22 3.53 -1.67
CA PRO A 119 20.89 4.47 -2.59
C PRO A 119 22.08 3.87 -3.34
N LEU A 120 22.84 2.96 -2.72
CA LEU A 120 23.95 2.29 -3.40
C LEU A 120 23.45 1.33 -4.49
N ALA A 121 22.38 0.58 -4.21
CA ALA A 121 21.74 -0.28 -5.20
C ALA A 121 21.10 0.54 -6.33
N SER A 122 20.70 1.78 -6.06
CA SER A 122 20.10 2.65 -7.06
C SER A 122 21.06 2.97 -8.23
N VAL A 123 22.38 2.85 -8.03
CA VAL A 123 23.39 3.02 -9.09
C VAL A 123 23.26 1.99 -10.22
N VAL A 124 22.68 0.82 -9.93
CA VAL A 124 22.49 -0.27 -10.89
C VAL A 124 21.01 -0.55 -11.20
N THR A 125 20.12 0.38 -10.83
CA THR A 125 18.68 0.33 -11.11
C THR A 125 18.20 1.68 -11.61
N ASP A 126 16.93 1.78 -12.03
CA ASP A 126 16.33 3.05 -12.45
C ASP A 126 15.79 3.90 -11.28
N ASP A 127 15.98 3.46 -10.03
CA ASP A 127 15.54 4.18 -8.83
C ASP A 127 16.41 5.43 -8.56
N GLU A 128 15.83 6.50 -8.02
CA GLU A 128 16.63 7.66 -7.61
C GLU A 128 17.52 7.32 -6.39
N ALA A 129 18.74 7.88 -6.36
CA ALA A 129 19.71 7.71 -5.26
C ALA A 129 19.31 8.49 -3.99
N ARG A 130 18.17 8.16 -3.42
CA ARG A 130 17.59 8.77 -2.23
C ARG A 130 17.26 7.72 -1.17
N CYS A 131 16.95 8.18 0.02
CA CYS A 131 16.51 7.31 1.10
C CYS A 131 15.22 6.57 0.72
N GLY A 132 15.19 5.25 0.92
CA GLY A 132 14.01 4.43 0.61
C GLY A 132 12.85 4.66 1.57
N ILE A 133 11.63 4.42 1.09
CA ILE A 133 10.38 4.38 1.86
C ILE A 133 10.51 3.32 2.97
N GLY A 134 10.77 3.75 4.20
CA GLY A 134 10.98 2.83 5.32
C GLY A 134 12.27 3.09 6.09
N ALA A 135 13.20 3.84 5.51
CA ALA A 135 14.27 4.50 6.27
C ALA A 135 13.99 5.99 6.51
N CYS A 136 13.21 6.61 5.63
CA CYS A 136 12.84 8.02 5.75
C CYS A 136 11.34 8.24 5.50
N ALA A 137 10.85 9.38 6.01
CA ALA A 137 9.57 9.93 5.63
C ALA A 137 9.58 10.36 4.16
N VAL A 138 8.42 10.28 3.52
CA VAL A 138 8.16 10.88 2.21
C VAL A 138 7.59 12.27 2.44
N GLU A 139 8.33 13.31 2.04
CA GLU A 139 8.09 14.72 2.44
C GLU A 139 6.67 15.23 2.16
N GLU A 140 6.00 14.69 1.12
CA GLU A 140 4.67 15.11 0.70
C GLU A 140 3.53 14.65 1.64
N TYR A 141 3.80 13.76 2.60
CA TYR A 141 2.77 13.13 3.42
C TYR A 141 2.94 13.41 4.92
N GLU A 142 1.82 13.53 5.61
CA GLU A 142 1.77 13.72 7.07
C GLU A 142 2.49 12.57 7.79
N THR A 143 3.17 12.91 8.90
CA THR A 143 3.87 11.94 9.74
C THR A 143 3.16 11.73 11.07
N ILE A 144 2.85 10.48 11.36
CA ILE A 144 2.29 10.02 12.63
C ILE A 144 3.40 9.34 13.43
N ASN A 145 3.62 9.79 14.66
CA ASN A 145 4.64 9.19 15.53
C ASN A 145 4.10 7.91 16.21
N VAL A 146 4.99 6.94 16.40
CA VAL A 146 4.72 5.73 17.18
C VAL A 146 5.27 5.90 18.60
N THR A 147 4.46 5.54 19.59
CA THR A 147 4.84 5.53 21.00
C THR A 147 5.82 4.39 21.30
N PRO A 148 6.59 4.45 22.41
CA PRO A 148 7.51 3.39 22.79
C PRO A 148 6.86 2.01 23.02
N THR A 149 5.53 1.94 23.15
CA THR A 149 4.76 0.70 23.31
C THR A 149 4.27 0.12 21.98
N GLY A 150 4.48 0.80 20.85
CA GLY A 150 4.06 0.36 19.52
C GLY A 150 2.70 0.90 19.07
N HIS A 151 2.11 1.84 19.81
CA HIS A 151 0.84 2.47 19.43
C HIS A 151 1.05 3.75 18.63
N LEU A 152 0.09 4.12 17.78
CA LEU A 152 0.10 5.44 17.15
C LEU A 152 -0.13 6.52 18.22
N ALA A 153 0.66 7.59 18.19
CA ALA A 153 0.50 8.72 19.11
C ALA A 153 -0.80 9.49 18.82
N ALA A 154 -1.28 9.44 17.58
CA ALA A 154 -2.57 9.97 17.15
C ALA A 154 -3.12 9.10 16.01
N PRO A 155 -4.46 8.98 15.88
CA PRO A 155 -5.04 8.34 14.70
C PRO A 155 -4.79 9.18 13.43
N PRO A 156 -4.74 8.57 12.24
CA PRO A 156 -4.72 9.31 10.99
C PRO A 156 -5.99 10.15 10.84
N ASN A 157 -5.91 11.24 10.05
CA ASN A 157 -7.02 12.17 9.88
C ASN A 157 -8.32 11.45 9.42
N PRO A 158 -9.40 11.47 10.23
CA PRO A 158 -10.64 10.78 9.92
C PRO A 158 -11.32 11.24 8.61
N ALA A 159 -11.13 12.50 8.21
CA ALA A 159 -11.71 13.05 6.97
C ALA A 159 -11.07 12.47 5.69
N GLU A 160 -9.83 11.99 5.80
CA GLU A 160 -9.08 11.32 4.74
C GLU A 160 -9.31 9.81 4.75
N LEU A 161 -9.73 9.26 5.90
CA LEU A 161 -10.14 7.86 6.05
C LEU A 161 -11.61 7.61 5.62
N ALA A 162 -12.30 8.56 4.99
CA ALA A 162 -13.66 8.33 4.51
C ALA A 162 -13.73 7.17 3.47
N PRO A 163 -14.79 6.34 3.48
CA PRO A 163 -14.97 5.30 2.47
C PRO A 163 -14.87 5.86 1.04
N GLY A 164 -14.09 5.19 0.18
CA GLY A 164 -13.90 5.62 -1.20
C GLY A 164 -12.85 6.74 -1.40
N ARG A 165 -12.13 7.14 -0.34
CA ARG A 165 -10.93 7.97 -0.46
C ARG A 165 -9.66 7.15 -0.28
N ALA A 166 -8.67 7.47 -1.10
CA ALA A 166 -7.33 6.93 -0.99
C ALA A 166 -6.48 7.98 -0.28
N ALA A 167 -5.65 7.52 0.64
CA ALA A 167 -4.78 8.40 1.40
C ALA A 167 -3.49 7.67 1.78
N ALA A 168 -2.47 8.42 2.16
CA ALA A 168 -1.18 7.86 2.54
C ALA A 168 -0.54 8.67 3.66
N TRP A 169 0.19 7.97 4.53
CA TRP A 169 0.84 8.55 5.71
C TRP A 169 2.22 7.97 5.92
N ASN A 170 3.11 8.80 6.45
CA ASN A 170 4.31 8.35 7.11
C ASN A 170 4.01 7.94 8.56
N VAL A 171 4.61 6.86 9.01
CA VAL A 171 4.50 6.34 10.37
C VAL A 171 5.92 6.21 10.92
N ASN A 172 6.30 7.15 11.78
CA ASN A 172 7.62 7.20 12.39
C ASN A 172 7.73 6.18 13.52
N ALA A 173 8.48 5.10 13.25
CA ALA A 173 8.67 3.96 14.14
C ALA A 173 10.03 3.96 14.85
N ASN A 174 10.76 5.09 14.90
CA ASN A 174 12.08 5.20 15.54
C ASN A 174 12.10 4.68 17.00
N GLN A 175 10.99 4.78 17.73
CA GLN A 175 10.89 4.36 19.12
C GLN A 175 10.81 2.83 19.32
N VAL A 176 10.54 2.08 18.25
CA VAL A 176 10.27 0.63 18.30
C VAL A 176 11.09 -0.20 17.33
N ILE A 177 11.60 0.41 16.26
CA ILE A 177 12.49 -0.20 15.25
C ILE A 177 13.85 0.49 15.34
N PHE A 178 14.88 -0.22 15.79
CA PHE A 178 16.25 0.28 15.93
C PHE A 178 17.22 -0.34 14.91
N ASP A 179 16.78 -1.36 14.17
CA ASP A 179 17.52 -1.99 13.08
C ASP A 179 16.53 -2.55 12.05
N HIS A 180 17.02 -2.83 10.84
CA HIS A 180 16.25 -3.42 9.75
C HIS A 180 15.53 -4.73 10.13
N SER A 181 16.14 -5.51 11.04
CA SER A 181 15.65 -6.83 11.49
C SER A 181 14.61 -6.77 12.64
N ASP A 182 14.38 -5.60 13.23
CA ASP A 182 13.52 -5.43 14.41
C ASP A 182 12.02 -5.66 14.16
N ILE A 183 11.65 -5.98 12.92
CA ILE A 183 10.27 -6.16 12.46
C ILE A 183 9.50 -7.30 13.16
N TYR A 184 10.21 -8.23 13.80
CA TYR A 184 9.60 -9.35 14.53
C TYR A 184 9.29 -9.04 16.00
N LYS A 185 9.61 -7.83 16.48
CA LYS A 185 9.35 -7.43 17.86
C LYS A 185 7.85 -7.26 18.11
N GLY A 186 7.41 -7.64 19.31
CA GLY A 186 6.00 -7.53 19.70
C GLY A 186 5.41 -6.13 19.54
N ARG A 187 6.22 -5.08 19.76
CA ARG A 187 5.81 -3.68 19.56
C ARG A 187 5.54 -3.33 18.10
N VAL A 188 6.26 -3.94 17.16
CA VAL A 188 5.99 -3.78 15.72
C VAL A 188 4.71 -4.53 15.35
N ALA A 189 4.47 -5.71 15.93
CA ALA A 189 3.20 -6.42 15.75
C ALA A 189 2.00 -5.61 16.27
N THR A 190 2.13 -4.94 17.42
CA THR A 190 1.12 -4.00 17.95
C THR A 190 0.81 -2.89 16.94
N LEU A 191 1.86 -2.25 16.39
CA LEU A 191 1.72 -1.21 15.38
C LEU A 191 1.00 -1.70 14.13
N LEU A 192 1.43 -2.85 13.58
CA LEU A 192 0.82 -3.44 12.39
C LEU A 192 -0.66 -3.76 12.62
N PHE A 193 -1.00 -4.32 13.79
CA PHE A 193 -2.38 -4.58 14.17
C PHE A 193 -3.20 -3.28 14.22
N GLU A 194 -2.68 -2.24 14.85
CA GLU A 194 -3.36 -0.95 14.95
C GLU A 194 -3.59 -0.30 13.58
N LEU A 195 -2.62 -0.40 12.66
CA LEU A 195 -2.78 0.05 11.26
C LEU A 195 -3.87 -0.75 10.51
N THR A 196 -4.16 -1.99 10.92
CA THR A 196 -5.28 -2.75 10.35
C THR A 196 -6.66 -2.28 10.82
N LEU A 197 -6.72 -1.65 12.00
CA LEU A 197 -7.97 -1.20 12.60
C LEU A 197 -8.49 0.12 12.02
N GLN A 198 -7.65 0.87 11.31
CA GLN A 198 -8.01 2.19 10.77
C GLN A 198 -9.26 2.13 9.90
N ARG A 199 -10.19 3.06 10.16
CA ARG A 199 -11.56 3.11 9.62
C ARG A 199 -11.80 4.34 8.80
#